data_AF-A0A934CM15-F1
#
_entry.id   AF-A0A934CM15-F1
#
_cell.length_a   1.000
_cell.length_b   1.000
_cell.length_c   1.000
_cell.angle_alpha   90.00
_cell.angle_beta   90.00
_cell.angle_gamma   90.00
#
_symmetry.space_group_name_H-M   'P 1'
#
loop_
_entity.id
_entity.type
_entity.pdbx_description
1 polymer ?
#
loop_
_entity_poly.entity_id
_entity_poly.type
_entity_poly.pdbx_seq_one_letter_code
_entity_poly.pdbx_strand_id
1 'polypeptide(L)' 'EEMETQNAREVELEARLAEVKEALGRIEKGEFGLCAIDQKPIDPNRLEANPAAKTCVEHSQ' A
#
# COMPACT_ATOMS: atom_id res chain seq x y z
N GLU A 1 10.81 -17.71 21.43
CA GLU A 1 11.77 -16.81 20.78
C GLU A 1 11.82 -17.00 19.25
N GLU A 2 12.41 -18.07 18.69
CA GLU A 2 12.48 -18.24 17.22
C GLU A 2 11.12 -18.30 16.52
N MET A 3 10.15 -19.07 17.06
CA MET A 3 8.79 -19.13 16.48
C MET A 3 8.08 -17.77 16.50
N GLU A 4 8.31 -16.94 17.52
CA GLU A 4 7.69 -15.62 17.63
C GLU A 4 8.27 -14.66 16.58
N THR A 5 9.58 -14.74 16.30
CA THR A 5 10.21 -13.96 15.23
C THR A 5 9.74 -14.38 13.84
N GLN A 6 9.53 -15.68 13.62
CA GLN A 6 9.01 -16.19 12.35
C GLN A 6 7.56 -15.75 12.13
N ASN A 7 6.73 -15.80 13.17
CA ASN A 7 5.33 -15.34 13.11
C ASN A 7 5.25 -13.82 12.86
N ALA A 8 6.06 -13.02 13.53
CA ALA A 8 6.10 -11.57 13.30
C ALA A 8 6.46 -11.21 11.85
N ARG A 9 7.39 -11.95 11.24
CA ARG A 9 7.75 -11.79 9.82
C ARG A 9 6.62 -12.21 8.89
N GLU A 10 5.93 -13.30 9.20
CA GLU A 10 4.79 -13.76 8.41
C GLU A 10 3.69 -12.68 8.37
N VAL A 11 3.32 -12.14 9.53
CA VAL A 11 2.31 -11.09 9.65
C VAL A 11 2.68 -9.83 8.84
N GLU A 12 3.95 -9.39 8.88
CA GLU A 12 4.41 -8.24 8.09
C GLU A 12 4.29 -8.51 6.57
N LEU A 13 4.69 -9.70 6.13
CA LEU A 13 4.62 -10.10 4.73
C LEU A 13 3.18 -10.23 4.23
N GLU A 14 2.29 -10.77 5.05
CA GLU A 14 0.86 -10.86 4.74
C GLU A 14 0.21 -9.49 4.62
N ALA A 15 0.53 -8.57 5.54
CA ALA A 15 0.07 -7.18 5.47
C ALA A 15 0.54 -6.52 4.15
N ARG A 16 1.82 -6.69 3.82
CA ARG A 16 2.39 -6.14 2.58
C ARG A 16 1.75 -6.74 1.34
N LEU A 17 1.48 -8.04 1.34
CA LEU A 17 0.78 -8.71 0.25
C LEU A 17 -0.64 -8.17 0.08
N ALA A 18 -1.36 -7.90 1.18
CA ALA A 18 -2.69 -7.32 1.12
C ALA A 18 -2.67 -5.90 0.52
N GLU A 19 -1.68 -5.08 0.85
CA GLU A 19 -1.49 -3.76 0.23
C GLU A 19 -1.31 -3.85 -1.29
N VAL A 20 -0.47 -4.78 -1.76
CA VAL A 20 -0.23 -4.98 -3.20
C VAL A 20 -1.48 -5.48 -3.91
N LYS A 21 -2.21 -6.45 -3.33
CA LYS A 21 -3.48 -6.95 -3.88
C LYS A 21 -4.51 -5.84 -4.02
N GLU A 22 -4.62 -4.96 -3.01
CA GLU A 22 -5.52 -3.82 -3.08
C GLU A 22 -5.11 -2.86 -4.19
N ALA A 23 -3.82 -2.54 -4.31
CA ALA A 23 -3.31 -1.67 -5.38
C ALA A 23 -3.61 -2.23 -6.77
N LEU A 24 -3.44 -3.54 -6.98
CA LEU A 24 -3.86 -4.22 -8.21
C LEU A 24 -5.36 -4.06 -8.48
N GLY A 25 -6.20 -4.26 -7.46
CA GLY A 25 -7.64 -4.03 -7.60
C GLY A 25 -8.01 -2.58 -7.95
N ARG A 26 -7.22 -1.59 -7.49
CA ARG A 26 -7.40 -0.18 -7.87
C ARG A 26 -6.99 0.09 -9.33
N ILE A 27 -5.98 -0.61 -9.84
CA ILE A 27 -5.61 -0.57 -11.26
C ILE A 27 -6.77 -1.07 -12.11
N GLU A 28 -7.37 -2.21 -11.75
CA GLU A 28 -8.51 -2.78 -12.49
C GLU A 28 -9.73 -1.85 -12.50
N LYS A 29 -9.93 -1.07 -11.44
CA LYS A 29 -11.02 -0.08 -11.33
C LYS A 29 -10.70 1.26 -11.98
N GLY A 30 -9.46 1.50 -12.41
CA GLY A 30 -9.01 2.80 -12.92
C GLY A 30 -8.83 3.88 -11.83
N GLU A 31 -8.73 3.46 -10.56
CA GLU A 31 -8.54 4.35 -9.39
C GLU A 31 -7.07 4.36 -8.92
N PHE A 32 -6.17 3.76 -9.70
CA PHE A 32 -4.75 3.72 -9.38
C PHE A 32 -4.16 5.13 -9.34
N GLY A 33 -3.33 5.37 -8.32
CA GLY A 33 -2.71 6.68 -8.11
C GLY A 33 -3.65 7.74 -7.56
N LEU A 34 -4.84 7.38 -7.06
CA LEU A 34 -5.69 8.29 -6.28
C LEU A 34 -5.54 8.04 -4.78
N CYS A 35 -5.62 9.08 -3.96
CA CYS A 35 -5.62 8.95 -2.52
C CYS A 35 -6.95 8.37 -2.03
N ALA A 36 -6.91 7.39 -1.14
CA ALA A 36 -8.11 6.76 -0.59
C ALA A 36 -8.96 7.69 0.28
N ILE A 37 -8.40 8.80 0.79
CA ILE A 37 -9.07 9.73 1.70
C ILE A 37 -9.70 10.91 0.94
N ASP A 38 -8.92 11.62 0.12
CA ASP A 38 -9.37 12.84 -0.56
C ASP A 38 -9.52 12.68 -2.08
N GLN A 39 -9.29 11.47 -2.62
CA GLN A 39 -9.45 11.14 -4.05
C GLN A 39 -8.59 12.00 -4.99
N LYS A 40 -7.57 12.70 -4.45
CA LYS A 40 -6.60 13.46 -5.23
C LYS A 40 -5.51 12.56 -5.80
N PRO A 41 -4.86 12.95 -6.91
CA PRO A 41 -3.71 12.23 -7.42
C PRO A 41 -2.59 12.15 -6.38
N ILE A 42 -2.04 10.95 -6.21
CA ILE A 42 -0.86 10.67 -5.40
C ILE A 42 0.37 11.11 -6.20
N ASP A 43 1.34 11.71 -5.51
CA ASP A 43 2.60 12.13 -6.12
C ASP A 43 3.28 10.96 -6.85
N PRO A 44 3.70 11.14 -8.11
CA PRO A 44 4.30 10.07 -8.90
C PRO A 44 5.59 9.53 -8.25
N ASN A 45 6.41 10.37 -7.61
CA ASN A 45 7.63 9.90 -6.93
C ASN A 45 7.29 8.94 -5.77
N ARG A 46 6.13 9.14 -5.13
CA ARG A 46 5.64 8.26 -4.07
C ARG A 46 5.16 6.93 -4.63
N LEU A 47 4.49 6.93 -5.77
CA LEU A 47 4.09 5.69 -6.46
C LEU A 47 5.30 4.93 -7.02
N GLU A 48 6.34 5.63 -7.47
CA GLU A 48 7.61 5.02 -7.90
C GLU A 48 8.34 4.36 -6.72
N ALA A 49 8.37 5.01 -5.55
CA ALA A 49 8.96 4.43 -4.35
C ALA A 49 8.11 3.30 -3.74
N ASN A 50 6.78 3.43 -3.78
CA ASN A 50 5.84 2.45 -3.28
C ASN A 50 4.56 2.43 -4.15
N PRO A 51 4.46 1.50 -5.12
CA PRO A 51 3.29 1.39 -5.99
C PRO A 51 2.00 1.03 -5.25
N ALA A 52 2.13 0.44 -4.05
CA ALA A 52 1.01 0.10 -3.20
C ALA A 52 0.56 1.25 -2.28
N ALA A 53 1.09 2.46 -2.46
CA ALA A 53 0.69 3.62 -1.67
C ALA A 53 -0.80 3.93 -1.86
N LYS A 54 -1.55 3.90 -0.76
CA LYS A 54 -3.00 4.15 -0.73
C LYS A 54 -3.35 5.61 -0.54
N THR A 55 -2.45 6.39 0.06
CA THR A 55 -2.68 7.78 0.46
C THR A 55 -1.60 8.71 -0.11
N CYS A 56 -1.97 9.99 -0.31
CA CYS A 56 -1.04 11.05 -0.66
C CYS A 56 -0.15 11.42 0.55
N VAL A 57 0.88 12.25 0.31
CA VAL A 57 1.85 12.64 1.35
C VAL A 57 1.18 13.35 2.53
N GLU A 58 0.13 14.14 2.28
CA GLU A 58 -0.62 14.82 3.34
C GLU A 58 -1.34 13.84 4.28
N HIS A 59 -1.69 12.65 3.78
CA HIS A 59 -2.43 11.62 4.51
C HIS A 59 -1.60 10.35 4.73
N SER A 60 -0.28 10.45 4.66
CA SER A 60 0.63 9.37 5.02
C SER A 60 1.07 9.55 6.47
N GLN A 61 0.18 9.17 7.39
CA GLN A 61 0.53 9.01 8.82
C GLN A 61 0.62 7.53 9.15
#